data_AF-A0A7C3S1Q2-F1
#
_entry.id   AF-A0A7C3S1Q2-F1
#
_cell.length_a   1.000
_cell.length_b   1.000
_cell.length_c   1.000
_cell.angle_alpha   90.00
_cell.angle_beta   90.00
_cell.angle_gamma   90.00
#
_symmetry.space_group_name_H-M   'P 1'
#
loop_
_entity.id
_entity.type
_entity.pdbx_description
1 polymer ?
#
loop_
_entity_poly.entity_id
_entity_poly.type
_entity_poly.pdbx_seq_one_letter_code
_entity_poly.pdbx_strand_id
1 'polypeptide(L)'
;MIQREPSQLGALLKTKNGFYYGTTVGKSWWKRYKEGGWFSRGNGEMWIDREGIHFHRYLTKDTKTIPLHAVKGVEIGRWHAGKWTGAPVIKITWEEGPLELVSGFSISWKREETERWVSELRKLLAEVKRR
;
A
#
# COMPACT_ATOMS: atom_id res chain seq x y z
N MET A 1 -15.73 15.64 17.96
CA MET A 1 -15.71 14.37 17.19
C MET A 1 -14.34 13.75 17.36
N ILE A 2 -14.22 12.68 18.13
CA ILE A 2 -12.95 11.98 18.29
C ILE A 2 -12.81 11.07 17.06
N GLN A 3 -11.93 11.43 16.14
CA GLN A 3 -11.50 10.50 15.08
C GLN A 3 -10.80 9.35 15.80
N ARG A 4 -11.44 8.16 15.83
CA ARG A 4 -10.78 6.94 16.29
C ARG A 4 -9.68 6.65 15.29
N GLU A 5 -8.42 6.65 15.73
CA GLU A 5 -7.36 6.06 14.94
C GLU A 5 -7.73 4.61 14.62
N PRO A 6 -7.51 4.11 13.39
CA PRO A 6 -7.73 2.71 13.06
C PRO A 6 -6.96 1.87 14.08
N SER A 7 -7.66 1.12 14.92
CA SER A 7 -7.00 0.44 16.02
C SER A 7 -6.10 -0.66 15.44
N GLN A 8 -4.79 -0.46 15.53
CA GLN A 8 -3.78 -1.46 15.14
C GLN A 8 -3.93 -2.82 15.87
N LEU A 9 -4.80 -2.89 16.88
CA LEU A 9 -5.19 -4.08 17.65
C LEU A 9 -5.83 -5.19 16.80
N GLY A 10 -6.23 -4.93 15.56
CA GLY A 10 -6.78 -5.91 14.61
C GLY A 10 -5.89 -6.22 13.40
N ALA A 11 -4.66 -5.69 13.35
CA ALA A 11 -3.80 -5.82 12.17
C ALA A 11 -3.26 -7.25 11.98
N LEU A 12 -3.48 -7.81 10.79
CA LEU A 12 -2.95 -9.11 10.37
C LEU A 12 -1.44 -9.04 10.11
N LEU A 13 -0.99 -7.91 9.57
CA LEU A 13 0.42 -7.58 9.34
C LEU A 13 0.66 -6.13 9.73
N LYS A 14 1.83 -5.84 10.30
CA LYS A 14 2.26 -4.48 10.63
C LYS A 14 3.77 -4.34 10.59
N THR A 15 4.25 -3.17 10.20
CA THR A 15 5.66 -2.78 10.25
C THR A 15 5.78 -1.28 10.54
N LYS A 16 6.86 -0.92 11.25
CA LYS A 16 7.27 0.48 11.45
C LYS A 16 8.30 0.94 10.41
N ASN A 17 8.74 0.05 9.54
CA ASN A 17 9.81 0.30 8.58
C ASN A 17 9.27 0.38 7.14
N GLY A 18 8.04 0.88 6.97
CA GLY A 18 7.43 1.07 5.67
C GLY A 18 8.04 2.25 4.93
N PHE A 19 8.13 2.16 3.62
CA PHE A 19 8.44 3.28 2.73
C PHE A 19 7.45 3.31 1.57
N TYR A 20 6.86 4.47 1.33
CA TYR A 20 5.94 4.70 0.23
C TYR A 20 6.63 5.41 -0.95
N TYR A 21 6.65 4.76 -2.11
CA TYR A 21 7.29 5.26 -3.34
C TYR A 21 6.38 6.16 -4.17
N GLY A 22 5.11 6.29 -3.83
CA GLY A 22 4.13 7.05 -4.60
C GLY A 22 3.12 6.17 -5.31
N THR A 23 2.10 6.82 -5.85
CA THR A 23 1.05 6.21 -6.67
C THR A 23 1.18 6.67 -8.11
N THR A 24 0.98 5.76 -9.05
CA THR A 24 0.92 6.05 -10.49
C THR A 24 -0.47 5.83 -11.04
N VAL A 25 -0.79 6.49 -12.15
CA VAL A 25 -2.09 6.38 -12.82
C VAL A 25 -2.01 5.38 -13.98
N GLY A 26 -2.96 4.45 -14.00
CA GLY A 26 -3.05 3.32 -14.93
C GLY A 26 -1.79 2.45 -14.91
N LYS A 27 -1.50 1.84 -16.05
CA LYS A 27 -0.29 1.01 -16.26
C LYS A 27 0.99 1.82 -16.50
N SER A 28 0.94 3.16 -16.42
CA SER A 28 2.11 4.00 -16.63
C SER A 28 3.04 3.97 -15.42
N TRP A 29 4.29 3.56 -15.60
CA TRP A 29 5.26 3.44 -14.51
C TRP A 29 5.86 4.78 -14.03
N TRP A 30 5.65 5.87 -14.78
CA TRP A 30 6.20 7.21 -14.49
C TRP A 30 5.15 8.27 -14.14
N LYS A 31 3.92 8.14 -14.64
CA LYS A 31 2.87 9.16 -14.47
C LYS A 31 2.33 9.12 -13.05
N ARG A 32 2.81 10.03 -12.20
CA ARG A 32 2.45 10.12 -10.79
C ARG A 32 1.04 10.67 -10.60
N TYR A 33 0.29 10.04 -9.72
CA TYR A 33 -0.95 10.59 -9.16
C TYR A 33 -0.59 11.65 -8.11
N LYS A 34 -1.28 12.80 -8.15
CA LYS A 34 -0.95 13.97 -7.30
C LYS A 34 -2.05 14.32 -6.29
N GLU A 35 -3.23 13.75 -6.44
CA GLU A 35 -4.41 14.04 -5.62
C GLU A 35 -4.50 13.06 -4.44
N GLY A 36 -5.53 13.22 -3.59
CA GLY A 36 -5.81 12.33 -2.44
C GLY A 36 -4.71 12.29 -1.36
N GLY A 37 -3.68 13.12 -1.47
CA GLY A 37 -2.49 13.07 -0.62
C GLY A 37 -1.51 11.94 -0.98
N TRP A 38 -1.69 11.28 -2.13
CA TRP A 38 -0.82 10.20 -2.64
C TRP A 38 0.40 10.70 -3.43
N PHE A 39 0.63 12.01 -3.46
CA PHE A 39 1.81 12.55 -4.12
C PHE A 39 3.09 12.29 -3.31
N SER A 40 2.99 12.40 -1.99
CA SER A 40 4.12 12.67 -1.11
C SER A 40 4.76 11.35 -0.62
N ARG A 41 6.02 11.10 -0.98
CA ARG A 41 6.77 9.87 -0.64
C ARG A 41 7.34 9.92 0.77
N GLY A 42 7.77 8.78 1.32
CA GLY A 42 8.58 8.78 2.55
C GLY A 42 8.42 7.53 3.41
N ASN A 43 9.15 7.53 4.53
CA ASN A 43 9.07 6.49 5.56
C ASN A 43 7.79 6.62 6.39
N GLY A 44 7.29 5.49 6.88
CA GLY A 44 6.08 5.45 7.70
C GLY A 44 5.81 4.07 8.28
N GLU A 45 4.71 3.99 9.02
CA GLU A 45 4.14 2.73 9.45
C GLU A 45 3.19 2.20 8.38
N MET A 46 3.15 0.88 8.23
CA MET A 46 2.22 0.20 7.33
C MET A 46 1.56 -0.95 8.08
N TRP A 47 0.26 -1.12 7.90
CA TRP A 47 -0.47 -2.27 8.42
C TRP A 47 -1.59 -2.68 7.49
N ILE A 48 -2.05 -3.92 7.66
CA ILE A 48 -3.14 -4.51 6.89
C ILE A 48 -4.14 -5.10 7.87
N ASP A 49 -5.41 -4.77 7.69
CA ASP A 49 -6.53 -5.34 8.42
C ASP A 49 -7.71 -5.60 7.48
N ARG A 50 -8.90 -5.85 8.03
CA ARG A 50 -10.12 -6.18 7.26
C ARG A 50 -10.71 -4.97 6.50
N GLU A 51 -10.36 -3.75 6.87
CA GLU A 51 -10.83 -2.54 6.19
C GLU A 51 -9.95 -2.25 4.98
N GLY A 52 -8.64 -2.42 5.12
CA GLY A 52 -7.73 -2.00 4.06
C GLY A 52 -6.26 -2.27 4.29
N ILE A 53 -5.50 -1.66 3.40
CA ILE A 53 -4.06 -1.50 3.49
C ILE A 53 -3.81 -0.06 3.91
N HIS A 54 -3.16 0.13 5.04
CA HIS A 54 -3.00 1.43 5.68
C HIS A 54 -1.53 1.83 5.69
N PHE A 55 -1.29 3.12 5.46
CA PHE A 55 0.02 3.72 5.51
C PHE A 55 -0.05 5.06 6.21
N HIS A 56 0.71 5.19 7.29
CA HIS A 56 0.89 6.45 8.00
C HIS A 56 2.30 6.93 7.83
N ARG A 57 2.47 8.01 7.05
CA ARG A 57 3.79 8.61 6.85
C ARG A 57 4.20 9.36 8.12
N TYR A 58 5.45 9.18 8.54
CA TYR A 58 5.97 9.91 9.70
C TYR A 58 5.89 11.43 9.51
N LEU A 59 5.68 12.13 10.62
CA LEU A 59 5.54 13.60 10.70
C LEU A 59 4.31 14.15 9.94
N THR A 60 3.36 13.28 9.56
CA THR A 60 2.07 13.69 9.01
C THR A 60 0.94 13.25 9.93
N LYS A 61 -0.23 13.89 9.81
CA LYS A 61 -1.41 13.57 10.62
C LYS A 61 -2.27 12.47 10.00
N ASP A 62 -2.31 12.42 8.68
CA ASP A 62 -3.28 11.59 7.97
C ASP A 62 -2.72 10.21 7.66
N THR A 63 -3.47 9.18 8.04
CA THR A 63 -3.28 7.83 7.51
C THR A 63 -3.95 7.72 6.15
N LYS A 64 -3.25 7.10 5.20
CA LYS A 64 -3.79 6.75 3.90
C LYS A 64 -4.24 5.31 3.90
N THR A 65 -5.44 5.06 3.36
CA THR A 65 -6.04 3.73 3.31
C THR A 65 -6.38 3.39 1.87
N ILE A 66 -5.96 2.20 1.42
CA ILE A 66 -6.45 1.56 0.21
C ILE A 66 -7.48 0.52 0.66
N PRO A 67 -8.78 0.73 0.40
CA PRO A 67 -9.81 -0.22 0.81
C PRO A 67 -9.64 -1.57 0.13
N LEU A 68 -9.82 -2.69 0.85
CA LEU A 68 -9.62 -4.02 0.26
C LEU A 68 -10.51 -4.29 -0.95
N HIS A 69 -11.76 -3.81 -0.92
CA HIS A 69 -12.71 -3.98 -2.02
C HIS A 69 -12.29 -3.24 -3.31
N ALA A 70 -11.45 -2.20 -3.18
CA ALA A 70 -10.94 -1.45 -4.31
C ALA A 70 -9.70 -2.12 -4.94
N VAL A 71 -9.05 -3.07 -4.24
CA VAL A 71 -7.83 -3.71 -4.72
C VAL A 71 -8.12 -4.72 -5.83
N LYS A 72 -7.46 -4.54 -6.98
CA LYS A 72 -7.56 -5.43 -8.14
C LYS A 72 -6.46 -6.46 -8.18
N GLY A 73 -5.25 -6.10 -7.74
CA GLY A 73 -4.09 -6.98 -7.80
C GLY A 73 -2.93 -6.55 -6.93
N VAL A 74 -2.04 -7.51 -6.65
CA VAL A 74 -0.82 -7.30 -5.87
C VAL A 74 0.33 -8.06 -6.53
N GLU A 75 1.43 -7.35 -6.78
CA GLU A 75 2.65 -7.89 -7.37
C GLU A 75 3.90 -7.41 -6.63
N ILE A 76 5.03 -8.08 -6.86
CA ILE A 76 6.34 -7.68 -6.35
C ILE A 76 7.16 -7.15 -7.53
N GLY A 77 7.73 -5.96 -7.38
CA GLY A 77 8.64 -5.37 -8.36
C GLY A 77 9.92 -4.83 -7.73
N ARG A 78 10.73 -4.17 -8.55
CA ARG A 78 11.94 -3.43 -8.14
C ARG A 78 12.00 -2.00 -8.72
N TRP A 79 11.02 -1.66 -9.56
CA TRP A 79 10.83 -0.34 -10.15
C TRP A 79 9.44 0.17 -9.77
N HIS A 80 9.34 1.41 -9.30
CA HIS A 80 8.04 2.07 -9.14
C HIS A 80 8.15 3.59 -9.21
N ALA A 81 7.13 4.24 -9.78
CA ALA A 81 7.00 5.70 -9.87
C ALA A 81 8.29 6.41 -10.33
N GLY A 82 8.91 5.88 -11.39
CA GLY A 82 10.13 6.45 -11.98
C GLY A 82 11.44 6.19 -11.22
N LYS A 83 11.47 5.26 -10.25
CA LYS A 83 12.69 4.90 -9.52
C LYS A 83 12.94 3.40 -9.48
N TRP A 84 14.20 3.00 -9.62
CA TRP A 84 14.71 1.74 -9.11
C TRP A 84 14.95 1.87 -7.60
N THR A 85 14.50 0.89 -6.83
CA THR A 85 14.38 1.02 -5.37
C THR A 85 15.44 0.25 -4.60
N GLY A 86 16.17 -0.67 -5.24
CA GLY A 86 17.12 -1.59 -4.59
C GLY A 86 16.43 -2.65 -3.71
N ALA A 87 15.49 -2.24 -2.86
CA ALA A 87 14.61 -3.10 -2.09
C ALA A 87 13.43 -3.63 -2.93
N PRO A 88 12.87 -4.81 -2.60
CA PRO A 88 11.59 -5.26 -3.16
C PRO A 88 10.46 -4.25 -2.91
N VAL A 89 9.59 -4.10 -3.91
CA VAL A 89 8.42 -3.21 -3.87
C VAL A 89 7.15 -4.04 -3.97
N ILE A 90 6.29 -3.93 -2.96
CA ILE A 90 4.90 -4.35 -3.02
C ILE A 90 4.15 -3.32 -3.85
N LYS A 91 3.62 -3.73 -4.99
CA LYS A 91 2.76 -2.90 -5.83
C LYS A 91 1.33 -3.36 -5.68
N ILE A 92 0.46 -2.41 -5.36
CA ILE A 92 -0.97 -2.64 -5.18
C ILE A 92 -1.68 -1.88 -6.28
N THR A 93 -2.38 -2.62 -7.15
CA THR A 93 -3.29 -2.04 -8.15
C THR A 93 -4.67 -1.95 -7.55
N TRP A 94 -5.28 -0.78 -7.60
CA TRP A 94 -6.58 -0.48 -6.99
C TRP A 94 -7.33 0.60 -7.77
N GLU A 95 -8.64 0.72 -7.53
CA GLU A 95 -9.49 1.73 -8.18
C GLU A 95 -9.88 2.85 -7.23
N GLU A 96 -9.85 4.09 -7.73
CA GLU A 96 -10.41 5.27 -7.06
C GLU A 96 -11.29 6.04 -8.06
N GLY A 97 -12.61 5.88 -7.92
CA GLY A 97 -13.56 6.38 -8.92
C GLY A 97 -13.27 5.77 -10.31
N PRO A 98 -13.09 6.58 -11.37
CA PRO A 98 -12.78 6.07 -12.71
C PRO A 98 -11.31 5.74 -12.93
N LEU A 99 -10.44 5.94 -11.92
CA LEU A 99 -9.00 5.79 -12.06
C LEU A 99 -8.53 4.42 -11.59
N GLU A 100 -7.76 3.74 -12.44
CA GLU A 100 -6.88 2.65 -12.01
C GLU A 100 -5.58 3.27 -11.47
N LEU A 101 -5.18 2.88 -10.26
CA LEU A 101 -4.02 3.41 -9.56
C LEU A 101 -3.09 2.28 -9.13
N VAL A 102 -1.79 2.55 -9.10
CA VAL A 102 -0.78 1.61 -8.59
C VAL A 102 0.07 2.26 -7.50
N SER A 103 -0.11 1.83 -6.27
CA SER A 103 0.65 2.30 -5.10
C SER A 103 1.82 1.36 -4.81
N GLY A 104 3.02 1.90 -4.64
CA GLY A 104 4.23 1.11 -4.37
C GLY A 104 4.77 1.33 -2.97
N PHE A 105 5.02 0.24 -2.25
CA PHE A 105 5.54 0.24 -0.89
C PHE A 105 6.74 -0.70 -0.77
N SER A 106 7.70 -0.39 0.11
CA SER A 106 8.64 -1.38 0.64
C SER A 106 8.47 -1.46 2.14
N ILE A 107 8.66 -2.66 2.68
CA ILE A 107 8.52 -2.96 4.11
C ILE A 107 9.83 -3.45 4.72
N SER A 108 10.76 -3.91 3.86
CA SER A 108 12.00 -4.58 4.21
C SER A 108 12.88 -4.70 2.96
N TRP A 109 14.20 -4.79 3.18
CA TRP A 109 15.16 -5.15 2.15
C TRP A 109 15.16 -6.65 1.84
N LYS A 110 14.58 -7.46 2.71
CA LYS A 110 14.52 -8.91 2.56
C LYS A 110 13.37 -9.31 1.65
N ARG A 111 13.68 -10.13 0.65
CA ARG A 111 12.70 -10.60 -0.34
C ARG A 111 11.65 -11.50 0.33
N GLU A 112 12.08 -12.37 1.23
CA GLU A 112 11.26 -13.36 1.91
C GLU A 112 10.18 -12.69 2.77
N GLU A 113 10.53 -11.59 3.43
CA GLU A 113 9.58 -10.79 4.22
C GLU A 113 8.54 -10.11 3.33
N THR A 114 8.98 -9.59 2.18
CA THR A 114 8.07 -9.00 1.18
C THR A 114 7.12 -10.05 0.59
N GLU A 115 7.63 -11.26 0.29
CA GLU A 115 6.83 -12.37 -0.22
C GLU A 115 5.80 -12.86 0.80
N ARG A 116 6.17 -12.91 2.08
CA ARG A 116 5.22 -13.20 3.16
C ARG A 116 4.08 -12.19 3.18
N TRP A 117 4.37 -10.90 3.12
CA TRP A 117 3.34 -9.86 3.10
C TRP A 117 2.40 -9.97 1.90
N VAL A 118 2.95 -10.18 0.71
CA VAL A 118 2.15 -10.35 -0.51
C VAL A 118 1.30 -11.62 -0.45
N SER A 119 1.82 -12.71 0.12
CA SER A 119 1.07 -13.95 0.31
C SER A 119 -0.15 -13.75 1.22
N GLU A 120 0.04 -13.14 2.39
CA GLU A 120 -1.06 -12.87 3.32
C GLU A 120 -2.08 -11.89 2.75
N LEU A 121 -1.63 -10.84 2.06
CA LEU A 121 -2.54 -9.91 1.39
C LEU A 121 -3.37 -10.61 0.30
N ARG A 122 -2.77 -11.53 -0.47
CA ARG A 122 -3.49 -12.32 -1.47
C ARG A 122 -4.54 -13.24 -0.84
N LYS A 123 -4.23 -13.89 0.29
CA LYS A 123 -5.21 -14.70 1.04
C LYS A 123 -6.40 -13.85 1.48
N LEU A 124 -6.13 -12.69 2.07
CA LEU A 124 -7.16 -11.76 2.53
C LEU A 124 -8.04 -11.25 1.38
N LEU A 125 -7.44 -10.89 0.24
CA LEU A 125 -8.19 -10.49 -0.96
C LEU A 125 -9.05 -11.63 -1.51
N ALA A 126 -8.56 -12.87 -1.48
CA ALA A 126 -9.35 -14.03 -1.89
C ALA A 126 -10.53 -14.29 -0.94
N GLU A 127 -10.38 -14.04 0.36
CA GLU A 127 -11.48 -14.12 1.33
C GLU A 127 -12.55 -13.05 1.06
N VAL A 128 -12.14 -11.81 0.79
CA VAL A 128 -13.08 -10.72 0.50
C VAL A 128 -13.83 -10.97 -0.80
N LYS A 129 -13.18 -11.47 -1.86
CA LYS A 129 -13.81 -11.73 -3.17
C LYS A 129 -14.78 -12.92 -3.18
N ARG A 130 -14.73 -13.79 -2.15
CA ARG A 130 -15.65 -14.94 -2.01
C ARG A 130 -16.93 -14.60 -1.24
N ARG A 131 -17.01 -13.41 -0.66
CA ARG A 131 -18.19 -12.88 0.04
C ARG A 131 -18.97 -11.97 -0.89
#